data_AF-A0A7T7BK57-F1
#
_entry.id   AF-A0A7T7BK57-F1
#
_cell.length_a   1.000
_cell.length_b   1.000
_cell.length_c   1.000
_cell.angle_alpha   90.00
_cell.angle_beta   90.00
_cell.angle_gamma   90.00
#
_symmetry.space_group_name_H-M   'P 1'
#
loop_
_entity.id
_entity.type
_entity.pdbx_description
1 polymer ?
#
loop_
_entity_poly.entity_id
_entity_poly.type
_entity_poly.pdbx_seq_one_letter_code
_entity_poly.pdbx_strand_id
1 'polypeptide(L)'
;MAPPSGAQVFERLQSYSFTSDPEFANGLSVILGHPNTPATEVEMNRDDDLVLQAKCFFFSRKEKLTPAIDFSAFKSWLAARTIEHQGLGNSDLQVSDASDPSTSGLEISTNPEPAYPSSFAHIVELITTGQPIPGIQDIPDTVLSGHDVSSEKPRRRKPWEKDQVVNTSGETASAAP
;
A
#
# COMPACT_ATOMS: atom_id res chain seq x y z
N MET A 1 5.67 -4.75 -41.75
CA MET A 1 5.10 -5.02 -40.41
C MET A 1 4.65 -3.67 -39.86
N ALA A 2 3.35 -3.39 -39.76
CA ALA A 2 2.88 -2.13 -39.17
C ALA A 2 3.23 -2.12 -37.66
N PRO A 3 3.58 -0.97 -37.08
CA PRO A 3 3.80 -0.90 -35.64
C PRO A 3 2.52 -1.33 -34.92
N PRO A 4 2.60 -2.15 -33.86
CA PRO A 4 1.42 -2.50 -33.08
C PRO A 4 0.83 -1.20 -32.51
N SER A 5 -0.44 -0.94 -32.80
CA SER A 5 -1.19 0.17 -32.21
C SER A 5 -1.13 0.07 -30.70
N GLY A 6 -0.94 1.20 -29.99
CA GLY A 6 -0.73 1.23 -28.54
C GLY A 6 -1.76 0.41 -27.75
N ALA A 7 -3.03 0.46 -28.17
CA ALA A 7 -4.11 -0.34 -27.59
C ALA A 7 -3.84 -1.86 -27.57
N GLN A 8 -3.31 -2.43 -28.66
CA GLN A 8 -2.99 -3.87 -28.71
C GLN A 8 -1.80 -4.24 -27.82
N VAL A 9 -0.85 -3.31 -27.64
CA VAL A 9 0.27 -3.52 -26.72
C VAL A 9 -0.23 -3.52 -25.29
N PHE A 10 -1.15 -2.60 -24.95
CA PHE A 10 -1.77 -2.52 -23.62
C PHE A 10 -2.64 -3.75 -23.31
N GLU A 11 -3.38 -4.28 -24.27
CA GLU A 11 -4.12 -5.53 -24.12
C GLU A 11 -3.18 -6.71 -23.85
N ARG A 12 -2.09 -6.82 -24.61
CA ARG A 12 -1.08 -7.86 -24.37
C ARG A 12 -0.43 -7.73 -23.00
N LEU A 13 -0.11 -6.50 -22.59
CA LEU A 13 0.42 -6.19 -21.26
C LEU A 13 -0.53 -6.65 -20.15
N GLN A 14 -1.84 -6.44 -20.30
CA GLN A 14 -2.87 -6.88 -19.36
C GLN A 14 -3.05 -8.40 -19.33
N SER A 15 -2.97 -9.07 -20.48
CA SER A 15 -3.05 -10.52 -20.57
C SER A 15 -1.80 -11.24 -20.04
N TYR A 16 -0.74 -10.51 -19.71
CA TYR A 16 0.54 -11.09 -19.36
C TYR A 16 0.62 -11.50 -17.89
N SER A 17 1.02 -12.75 -17.65
CA SER A 17 1.11 -13.35 -16.32
C SER A 17 2.42 -13.01 -15.60
N PHE A 18 2.51 -11.79 -15.06
CA PHE A 18 3.70 -11.34 -14.31
C PHE A 18 4.08 -12.23 -13.12
N THR A 19 3.11 -12.90 -12.47
CA THR A 19 3.35 -13.79 -11.32
C THR A 19 4.17 -15.03 -11.66
N SER A 20 4.17 -15.45 -12.92
CA SER A 20 4.92 -16.64 -13.35
C SER A 20 6.41 -16.32 -13.63
N ASP A 21 6.79 -15.05 -13.71
CA ASP A 21 8.12 -14.65 -14.12
C ASP A 21 9.05 -14.36 -12.93
N PRO A 22 10.10 -15.18 -12.72
CA PRO A 22 11.04 -14.95 -11.64
C PRO A 22 11.89 -13.69 -11.86
N GLU A 23 12.16 -13.31 -13.11
CA GLU A 23 12.91 -12.08 -13.41
C GLU A 23 12.17 -10.82 -12.98
N PHE A 24 10.85 -10.79 -13.16
CA PHE A 24 10.03 -9.68 -12.74
C PHE A 24 9.97 -9.61 -11.21
N ALA A 25 9.76 -10.76 -10.54
CA ALA A 25 9.74 -10.82 -9.07
C ALA A 25 11.05 -10.33 -8.44
N ASN A 26 12.20 -10.74 -9.01
CA ASN A 26 13.52 -10.30 -8.55
C ASN A 26 13.77 -8.81 -8.86
N GLY A 27 13.35 -8.32 -10.03
CA GLY A 27 13.48 -6.91 -10.37
C GLY A 27 12.62 -6.02 -9.47
N LEU A 28 11.39 -6.47 -9.16
CA LEU A 28 10.46 -5.74 -8.32
C LEU A 28 10.90 -5.68 -6.86
N SER A 29 11.50 -6.75 -6.32
CA SER A 29 12.00 -6.74 -4.93
C SER A 29 13.14 -5.75 -4.71
N VAL A 30 13.97 -5.50 -5.73
CA VAL A 30 14.99 -4.43 -5.68
C VAL A 30 14.33 -3.06 -5.59
N ILE A 31 13.27 -2.82 -6.36
CA ILE A 31 12.52 -1.55 -6.36
C ILE A 31 11.79 -1.35 -5.04
N LEU A 32 11.26 -2.42 -4.44
CA LEU A 32 10.55 -2.39 -3.15
C LEU A 32 11.49 -2.36 -1.92
N GLY A 33 12.80 -2.51 -2.12
CA GLY A 33 13.80 -2.37 -1.04
C GLY A 33 14.10 -3.65 -0.26
N HIS A 34 13.73 -4.83 -0.78
CA HIS A 34 14.04 -6.13 -0.18
C HIS A 34 14.71 -7.07 -1.20
N PRO A 35 15.95 -6.77 -1.63
CA PRO A 35 16.62 -7.48 -2.73
C PRO A 35 16.96 -8.95 -2.43
N ASN A 36 16.96 -9.37 -1.17
CA ASN A 36 17.28 -10.74 -0.76
C ASN A 36 16.08 -11.70 -0.81
N THR A 37 14.87 -11.15 -0.95
CA THR A 37 13.63 -11.94 -1.04
C THR A 37 12.91 -11.58 -2.33
N PRO A 38 12.55 -12.55 -3.19
CA PRO A 38 11.77 -12.25 -4.38
C PRO A 38 10.43 -11.62 -3.99
N ALA A 39 9.91 -10.72 -4.82
CA ALA A 39 8.62 -10.10 -4.56
C ALA A 39 7.52 -11.18 -4.51
N THR A 40 6.63 -11.05 -3.54
CA THR A 40 5.52 -12.00 -3.36
C THR A 40 4.45 -11.73 -4.42
N GLU A 41 3.62 -12.73 -4.76
CA GLU A 41 2.50 -12.56 -5.70
C GLU A 41 1.58 -11.40 -5.31
N VAL A 42 1.36 -11.17 -4.02
CA VAL A 42 0.57 -10.05 -3.50
C VAL A 42 1.18 -8.70 -3.90
N GLU A 43 2.51 -8.57 -3.81
CA GLU A 43 3.23 -7.34 -4.15
C GLU A 43 3.25 -7.11 -5.67
N MET A 44 3.35 -8.19 -6.44
CA MET A 44 3.31 -8.15 -7.91
C MET A 44 1.92 -7.78 -8.44
N ASN A 45 0.85 -8.12 -7.72
CA ASN A 45 -0.53 -7.78 -8.09
C ASN A 45 -1.01 -6.43 -7.56
N ARG A 46 -0.18 -5.66 -6.83
CA ARG A 46 -0.57 -4.30 -6.44
C ARG A 46 -0.79 -3.42 -7.66
N ASP A 47 -1.78 -2.53 -7.52
CA ASP A 47 -2.14 -1.52 -8.51
C ASP A 47 -1.45 -0.16 -8.24
N ASP A 48 -0.39 -0.17 -7.43
CA ASP A 48 0.41 1.02 -7.15
C ASP A 48 1.10 1.52 -8.43
N ASP A 49 1.21 2.84 -8.58
CA ASP A 49 1.88 3.47 -9.73
C ASP A 49 3.30 2.93 -9.94
N LEU A 50 4.02 2.62 -8.85
CA LEU A 50 5.37 2.04 -8.89
C LEU A 50 5.39 0.63 -9.52
N VAL A 51 4.47 -0.24 -9.10
CA VAL A 51 4.36 -1.62 -9.62
C VAL A 51 3.89 -1.59 -11.07
N LEU A 52 2.94 -0.71 -11.38
CA LEU A 52 2.40 -0.54 -12.72
C LEU A 52 3.47 0.00 -13.69
N GLN A 53 4.28 0.96 -13.27
CA GLN A 53 5.43 1.45 -14.02
C GLN A 53 6.47 0.35 -14.23
N ALA A 54 6.77 -0.45 -13.21
CA ALA A 54 7.69 -1.57 -13.32
C ALA A 54 7.19 -2.63 -14.32
N LYS A 55 5.89 -2.95 -14.32
CA LYS A 55 5.23 -3.83 -15.29
C LYS A 55 5.40 -3.31 -16.72
N CYS A 56 5.14 -2.03 -16.95
CA CYS A 56 5.29 -1.37 -18.25
C CYS A 56 6.75 -1.45 -18.74
N PHE A 57 7.71 -1.13 -17.87
CA PHE A 57 9.13 -1.18 -18.19
C PHE A 57 9.59 -2.61 -18.52
N PHE A 58 9.26 -3.59 -17.67
CA PHE A 58 9.63 -4.99 -17.88
C PHE A 58 9.09 -5.53 -19.21
N PHE A 59 7.82 -5.27 -19.50
CA PHE A 59 7.20 -5.72 -20.73
C PHE A 59 7.81 -5.05 -21.97
N SER A 60 8.12 -3.75 -21.90
CA SER A 60 8.79 -3.04 -22.99
C SER A 60 10.17 -3.64 -23.31
N ARG A 61 10.92 -4.03 -22.28
CA ARG A 61 12.23 -4.69 -22.41
C ARG A 61 12.07 -6.08 -23.04
N LYS A 62 11.09 -6.85 -22.60
CA LYS A 62 10.85 -8.23 -23.03
C LYS A 62 10.42 -8.32 -24.50
N GLU A 63 9.48 -7.45 -24.92
CA GLU A 63 8.99 -7.39 -26.29
C GLU A 63 9.91 -6.59 -27.24
N LYS A 64 11.02 -6.03 -26.72
CA LYS A 64 11.97 -5.18 -27.46
C LYS A 64 11.26 -4.05 -28.22
N LEU A 65 10.29 -3.42 -27.57
CA LEU A 65 9.49 -2.35 -28.18
C LEU A 65 10.33 -1.08 -28.31
N THR A 66 10.32 -0.52 -29.52
CA THR A 66 10.87 0.80 -29.84
C THR A 66 9.77 1.61 -30.52
N PRO A 67 9.20 2.63 -29.88
CA PRO A 67 9.52 3.22 -28.58
C PRO A 67 9.07 2.37 -27.37
N ALA A 68 9.64 2.65 -26.20
CA ALA A 68 9.21 2.02 -24.95
C ALA A 68 7.75 2.36 -24.63
N ILE A 69 7.10 1.49 -23.85
CA ILE A 69 5.72 1.72 -23.38
C ILE A 69 5.73 2.91 -22.44
N ASP A 70 4.94 3.94 -22.77
CA ASP A 70 4.73 5.06 -21.87
C ASP A 70 3.72 4.68 -20.77
N PHE A 71 4.13 4.89 -19.53
CA PHE A 71 3.32 4.68 -18.34
C PHE A 71 2.09 5.58 -18.32
N SER A 72 2.26 6.86 -18.72
CA SER A 72 1.15 7.83 -18.71
C SER A 72 0.07 7.44 -19.71
N ALA A 73 0.46 7.03 -20.91
CA ALA A 73 -0.45 6.52 -21.93
C ALA A 73 -1.21 5.25 -21.47
N PHE A 74 -0.53 4.32 -20.81
CA PHE A 74 -1.18 3.11 -20.28
C PHE A 74 -2.18 3.42 -19.16
N LYS A 75 -1.82 4.31 -18.23
CA LYS A 75 -2.73 4.75 -17.15
C LYS A 75 -3.96 5.45 -17.70
N SER A 76 -3.78 6.28 -18.74
CA SER A 76 -4.88 6.94 -19.44
C SER A 76 -5.79 5.95 -20.15
N TRP A 77 -5.22 4.91 -20.77
CA TRP A 77 -5.97 3.82 -21.40
C TRP A 77 -6.75 2.97 -20.37
N LEU A 78 -6.19 2.74 -19.18
CA LEU A 78 -6.90 2.08 -18.09
C LEU A 78 -8.09 2.92 -17.61
N ALA A 79 -7.90 4.22 -17.40
CA ALA A 79 -8.96 5.14 -17.03
C ALA A 79 -10.08 5.16 -18.09
N ALA A 80 -9.73 5.20 -19.37
CA ALA A 80 -10.69 5.14 -20.47
C ALA A 80 -11.49 3.82 -20.47
N ARG A 81 -10.86 2.68 -20.17
CA ARG A 81 -11.55 1.37 -20.05
C ARG A 81 -12.48 1.30 -18.84
N THR A 82 -12.09 1.91 -17.72
CA THR A 82 -12.97 2.01 -16.55
C THR A 82 -14.20 2.86 -16.87
N ILE A 83 -14.05 3.94 -17.65
CA ILE A 83 -15.16 4.81 -18.06
C ILE A 83 -16.12 4.10 -19.04
N GLU A 84 -15.62 3.25 -19.94
CA GLU A 84 -16.47 2.44 -20.84
C GLU A 84 -17.32 1.40 -20.09
N HIS A 85 -16.82 0.83 -18.99
CA HIS A 85 -17.58 -0.11 -18.15
C HIS A 85 -18.43 0.57 -17.07
N GLN A 86 -18.17 1.83 -16.74
CA GLN A 86 -18.95 2.65 -15.80
C GLN A 86 -19.48 3.91 -16.48
N GLY A 87 -20.32 3.75 -17.49
CA GLY A 87 -21.07 4.86 -18.06
C GLY A 87 -21.95 5.54 -17.02
N LEU A 88 -21.41 6.54 -16.32
CA LEU A 88 -22.00 7.81 -15.90
C LEU A 88 -20.99 8.60 -15.04
N GLY A 89 -20.57 9.78 -15.51
CA GLY A 89 -20.16 10.88 -14.62
C GLY A 89 -18.72 11.40 -14.72
N ASN A 90 -18.46 12.16 -15.78
CA ASN A 90 -17.55 13.31 -15.92
C ASN A 90 -16.44 13.57 -14.88
N SER A 91 -15.21 13.77 -15.36
CA SER A 91 -14.20 14.62 -14.70
C SER A 91 -13.35 15.31 -15.75
N ASP A 92 -13.83 16.47 -16.20
CA ASP A 92 -13.05 17.47 -16.93
C ASP A 92 -12.21 18.25 -15.90
N LEU A 93 -10.89 18.09 -15.98
CA LEU A 93 -9.93 18.83 -15.17
C LEU A 93 -9.53 20.09 -15.93
N GLN A 94 -10.14 21.24 -15.60
CA GLN A 94 -9.64 22.54 -16.00
C GLN A 94 -8.95 23.23 -14.81
N VAL A 95 -7.62 23.14 -14.83
CA VAL A 95 -6.70 23.94 -14.00
C VAL A 95 -6.73 25.38 -14.49
N SER A 96 -6.96 26.36 -13.62
CA SER A 96 -6.58 27.76 -13.88
C SER A 96 -6.31 28.51 -12.57
N ASP A 97 -5.21 29.23 -12.65
CA ASP A 97 -4.39 29.93 -11.67
C ASP A 97 -4.99 31.25 -11.13
N ALA A 98 -4.56 31.59 -9.90
CA ALA A 98 -4.44 32.91 -9.26
C ALA A 98 -5.66 33.84 -9.06
N SER A 99 -5.95 34.17 -7.78
CA SER A 99 -5.66 35.49 -7.15
C SER A 99 -6.51 35.73 -5.89
N ASP A 100 -5.84 36.00 -4.75
CA ASP A 100 -6.41 36.66 -3.56
C ASP A 100 -6.60 38.17 -3.88
N PRO A 101 -7.65 38.87 -3.39
CA PRO A 101 -7.53 39.52 -2.09
C PRO A 101 -8.83 39.55 -1.24
N SER A 102 -8.70 39.19 0.04
CA SER A 102 -9.38 39.74 1.24
C SER A 102 -10.70 40.54 1.07
N THR A 103 -11.80 40.09 1.69
CA THR A 103 -12.84 40.94 2.32
C THR A 103 -13.70 40.13 3.31
N SER A 104 -13.87 40.70 4.50
CA SER A 104 -14.70 40.22 5.61
C SER A 104 -16.18 40.08 5.27
N GLY A 105 -16.87 39.16 5.92
CA GLY A 105 -18.32 39.26 6.14
C GLY A 105 -19.08 37.98 5.83
N LEU A 106 -19.52 37.36 6.92
CA LEU A 106 -20.50 36.29 7.05
C LEU A 106 -21.67 36.34 6.04
N GLU A 107 -22.05 35.14 5.57
CA GLU A 107 -23.41 34.67 5.20
C GLU A 107 -23.55 34.06 3.79
N ILE A 108 -24.08 32.83 3.80
CA ILE A 108 -24.55 31.97 2.69
C ILE A 108 -23.43 31.24 1.93
N SER A 109 -22.98 30.13 2.51
CA SER A 109 -22.22 29.10 1.80
C SER A 109 -23.09 28.43 0.74
N THR A 110 -23.14 29.00 -0.47
CA THR A 110 -23.36 28.23 -1.70
C THR A 110 -22.07 27.48 -2.03
N ASN A 111 -21.70 26.52 -1.18
CA ASN A 111 -20.77 25.48 -1.59
C ASN A 111 -21.60 24.47 -2.38
N PRO A 112 -21.25 24.10 -3.62
CA PRO A 112 -21.76 22.87 -4.18
C PRO A 112 -21.25 21.76 -3.25
N GLU A 113 -22.12 21.26 -2.38
CA GLU A 113 -21.81 20.09 -1.57
C GLU A 113 -21.29 19.02 -2.53
N PRO A 114 -20.06 18.51 -2.33
CA PRO A 114 -19.52 17.52 -3.24
C PRO A 114 -20.47 16.34 -3.26
N ALA A 115 -20.74 15.81 -4.46
CA ALA A 115 -21.55 14.60 -4.59
C ALA A 115 -20.83 13.46 -3.85
N TYR A 116 -21.24 13.23 -2.61
CA TYR A 116 -20.67 12.16 -1.79
C TYR A 116 -20.99 10.81 -2.44
N PRO A 117 -20.04 9.86 -2.41
CA PRO A 117 -20.26 8.54 -2.97
C PRO A 117 -21.42 7.84 -2.27
N SER A 118 -22.09 6.93 -2.98
CA SER A 118 -23.23 6.17 -2.44
C SER A 118 -22.89 5.39 -1.16
N SER A 119 -21.64 4.97 -1.00
CA SER A 119 -21.15 4.33 0.22
C SER A 119 -21.25 5.25 1.44
N PHE A 120 -21.00 6.55 1.29
CA PHE A 120 -21.09 7.51 2.39
C PHE A 120 -22.54 7.73 2.81
N ALA A 121 -23.45 7.90 1.85
CA ALA A 121 -24.88 8.03 2.13
C ALA A 121 -25.42 6.79 2.86
N HIS A 122 -24.99 5.59 2.44
CA HIS A 122 -25.33 4.35 3.11
C HIS A 122 -24.79 4.28 4.55
N ILE A 123 -23.55 4.71 4.79
CA ILE A 123 -22.98 4.77 6.15
C ILE A 123 -23.77 5.77 7.03
N VAL A 124 -24.11 6.96 6.51
CA VAL A 124 -24.93 7.94 7.22
C VAL A 124 -26.32 7.40 7.55
N GLU A 125 -26.94 6.66 6.63
CA GLU A 125 -28.20 5.97 6.87
C GLU A 125 -28.07 4.95 8.01
N LEU A 126 -27.03 4.11 8.01
CA LEU A 126 -26.78 3.15 9.10
C LEU A 126 -26.59 3.86 10.45
N ILE A 127 -25.88 4.98 10.48
CA ILE A 127 -25.68 5.79 11.70
C ILE A 127 -27.01 6.38 12.18
N THR A 128 -27.77 7.00 11.29
CA THR A 128 -29.04 7.68 11.64
C THR A 128 -30.14 6.70 12.03
N THR A 129 -30.11 5.47 11.49
CA THR A 129 -31.05 4.38 11.83
C THR A 129 -30.58 3.51 13.00
N GLY A 130 -29.36 3.73 13.50
CA GLY A 130 -28.77 2.94 14.59
C GLY A 130 -28.44 1.49 14.20
N GLN A 131 -28.28 1.21 12.90
CA GLN A 131 -27.87 -0.10 12.42
C GLN A 131 -26.35 -0.31 12.57
N PRO A 132 -25.89 -1.55 12.78
CA PRO A 132 -24.47 -1.85 12.91
C PRO A 132 -23.74 -1.57 11.60
N ILE A 133 -22.57 -0.92 11.71
CA ILE A 133 -21.73 -0.62 10.54
C ILE A 133 -21.04 -1.92 10.09
N PRO A 134 -21.10 -2.29 8.79
CA PRO A 134 -20.46 -3.50 8.31
C PRO A 134 -18.94 -3.44 8.52
N GLY A 135 -18.36 -4.52 9.03
CA GLY A 135 -16.91 -4.69 9.18
C GLY A 135 -16.29 -4.17 10.48
N ILE A 136 -17.06 -3.51 11.35
CA ILE A 136 -16.57 -3.18 12.71
C ILE A 136 -16.69 -4.40 13.63
N GLN A 137 -15.66 -4.65 14.43
CA GLN A 137 -15.71 -5.65 15.49
C GLN A 137 -16.31 -5.00 16.73
N ASP A 138 -17.25 -5.69 17.37
CA ASP A 138 -17.82 -5.24 18.64
C ASP A 138 -16.77 -5.39 19.74
N ILE A 139 -16.30 -4.25 20.28
CA ILE A 139 -15.33 -4.23 21.36
C ILE A 139 -16.14 -4.26 22.66
N PRO A 140 -16.15 -5.36 23.43
CA PRO A 140 -16.81 -5.35 24.72
C PRO A 140 -16.16 -4.30 25.62
N ASP A 141 -16.97 -3.60 26.43
CA ASP A 141 -16.53 -2.58 27.40
C ASP A 141 -15.77 -3.19 28.60
N THR A 142 -15.12 -4.33 28.37
CA THR A 142 -14.34 -5.04 29.37
C THR A 142 -12.89 -4.60 29.26
N VAL A 143 -12.35 -4.12 30.38
CA VAL A 143 -10.91 -4.09 30.57
C VAL A 143 -10.44 -5.54 30.45
N LEU A 144 -9.57 -5.84 29.48
CA LEU A 144 -8.91 -7.14 29.27
C LEU A 144 -8.00 -7.46 30.47
N SER A 145 -8.61 -7.72 31.63
CA SER A 145 -7.92 -8.01 32.87
C SER A 145 -7.23 -9.37 32.74
N GLY A 146 -5.89 -9.39 32.72
CA GLY A 146 -5.08 -10.59 32.64
C GLY A 146 -4.35 -10.83 31.31
N HIS A 147 -4.45 -9.93 30.33
CA HIS A 147 -3.63 -9.98 29.09
C HIS A 147 -2.36 -9.12 29.16
N ASP A 148 -2.02 -8.58 30.33
CA ASP A 148 -0.70 -8.02 30.61
C ASP A 148 0.34 -9.16 30.65
N VAL A 149 0.77 -9.60 29.47
CA VAL A 149 1.97 -10.41 29.34
C VAL A 149 3.17 -9.52 29.70
N SER A 150 3.58 -9.58 30.96
CA SER A 150 4.84 -8.99 31.40
C SER A 150 5.97 -9.48 30.49
N SER A 151 6.75 -8.55 29.93
CA SER A 151 7.82 -8.85 28.99
C SER A 151 8.99 -9.55 29.69
N GLU A 152 8.88 -10.87 29.84
CA GLU A 152 9.93 -11.73 30.39
C GLU A 152 10.81 -12.27 29.25
N LYS A 153 11.30 -11.38 28.39
CA LYS A 153 12.35 -11.75 27.42
C LYS A 153 13.71 -11.35 28.01
N PRO A 154 14.64 -12.31 28.22
CA PRO A 154 15.98 -11.98 28.68
C PRO A 154 16.65 -11.03 27.68
N ARG A 155 17.16 -9.90 28.18
CA ARG A 155 17.80 -8.89 27.34
C ARG A 155 19.02 -9.51 26.68
N ARG A 156 19.06 -9.46 25.34
CA ARG A 156 20.24 -9.86 24.58
C ARG A 156 21.41 -8.98 24.98
N ARG A 157 22.48 -9.62 25.42
CA ARG A 157 23.71 -8.94 25.79
C ARG A 157 24.43 -8.40 24.56
N LYS A 158 25.05 -7.24 24.73
CA LYS A 158 25.84 -6.61 23.69
C LYS A 158 27.14 -7.42 23.53
N PRO A 159 27.71 -7.49 22.31
CA PRO A 159 28.90 -8.32 22.02
C PRO A 159 30.16 -7.99 22.83
N TRP A 160 30.16 -6.88 23.59
CA TRP A 160 31.28 -6.43 24.42
C TRP A 160 31.04 -6.61 25.93
N GLU A 161 29.92 -7.21 26.35
CA GLU A 161 29.69 -7.55 27.75
C GLU A 161 30.58 -8.75 28.13
N LYS A 162 31.82 -8.47 28.55
CA LYS A 162 32.75 -9.44 29.13
C LYS A 162 32.29 -9.81 30.53
N ASP A 163 32.23 -11.10 30.84
CA ASP A 163 31.85 -11.62 32.16
C ASP A 163 32.76 -11.04 33.25
N GLN A 164 32.17 -10.30 34.19
CA GLN A 164 32.79 -10.06 35.49
C GLN A 164 32.71 -11.37 36.27
N VAL A 165 33.82 -12.10 36.27
CA VAL A 165 34.03 -13.31 37.07
C VAL A 165 33.87 -12.93 38.54
N VAL A 166 32.74 -13.30 39.16
CA VAL A 166 32.62 -13.32 40.62
C VAL A 166 33.50 -14.47 41.12
N ASN A 167 34.74 -14.13 41.49
CA ASN A 167 35.59 -14.96 42.32
C ASN A 167 34.98 -14.99 43.73
N THR A 168 34.18 -15.99 44.04
CA THR A 168 33.95 -16.43 45.41
C THR A 168 34.82 -17.66 45.66
N SER A 169 36.12 -17.41 45.88
CA SER A 169 37.07 -18.38 46.41
C SER A 169 37.52 -17.89 47.78
N GLY A 170 37.06 -18.54 48.85
CA GLY A 170 37.53 -18.23 50.20
C GLY A 170 36.64 -18.83 51.29
N GLU A 171 36.89 -20.09 51.64
CA GLU A 171 37.23 -20.52 53.00
C GLU A 171 36.75 -21.97 53.25
N THR A 172 37.74 -22.78 53.59
CA THR A 172 37.75 -24.24 53.78
C THR A 172 37.51 -24.65 55.24
N ALA A 173 37.32 -25.98 55.45
CA ALA A 173 37.53 -26.80 56.66
C ALA A 173 36.21 -27.28 57.33
N SER A 174 35.82 -28.55 57.24
CA SER A 174 36.43 -29.79 57.78
C SER A 174 36.28 -29.97 59.30
N ALA A 175 35.64 -31.09 59.64
CA ALA A 175 35.76 -31.93 60.83
C ALA A 175 34.97 -31.58 62.13
N ALA A 176 34.25 -32.61 62.57
CA ALA A 176 33.57 -32.78 63.85
C ALA A 176 34.54 -32.82 65.05
N PRO A 177 33.99 -32.76 66.28
CA PRO A 177 33.91 -34.00 67.08
C PRO A 177 32.52 -34.32 67.62
#